data_AF-A0A6V7IVH5-F1
#
_entry.id   AF-A0A6V7IVH5-F1
#
_cell.length_a   1.000
_cell.length_b   1.000
_cell.length_c   1.000
_cell.angle_alpha   90.00
_cell.angle_beta   90.00
_cell.angle_gamma   90.00
#
_symmetry.space_group_name_H-M   'P 1'
#
loop_
_entity.id
_entity.type
_entity.pdbx_description
1 polymer ?
#
loop_
_entity_poly.entity_id
_entity_poly.type
_entity_poly.pdbx_seq_one_letter_code
_entity_poly.pdbx_strand_id
1 'polypeptide(L)'
;MLGPLMKELAARGHQVDVINHFPQKSPIPNYRDIVVPNVELFTTVNNVTYGDVQSFSTISLEYFAQETGLNTCKSLEHPAMKEVLSKKKGAYDVIVVE
;
A
#
# COMPACT_ATOMS: atom_id res chain seq x y z
N MET A 1 4.56 -8.73 1.18
CA MET A 1 5.62 -9.64 0.66
C MET A 1 5.75 -9.67 -0.87
N LEU A 2 4.97 -8.88 -1.63
CA LEU A 2 4.93 -8.97 -3.11
C LEU A 2 6.03 -8.21 -3.88
N GLY A 3 6.86 -7.43 -3.20
CA GLY A 3 7.88 -6.58 -3.84
C GLY A 3 8.82 -7.31 -4.83
N PRO A 4 9.44 -8.45 -4.45
CA PRO A 4 10.29 -9.22 -5.36
C PRO A 4 9.57 -9.72 -6.62
N LEU A 5 8.32 -10.16 -6.48
CA LEU A 5 7.51 -10.63 -7.62
C LEU A 5 7.27 -9.51 -8.63
N MET A 6 6.86 -8.33 -8.16
CA MET A 6 6.59 -7.18 -9.03
C MET A 6 7.86 -6.71 -9.77
N LYS A 7 9.00 -6.75 -9.09
CA LYS A 7 10.30 -6.40 -9.70
C LYS A 7 10.71 -7.41 -10.77
N GLU A 8 10.51 -8.70 -10.52
CA GLU A 8 10.85 -9.74 -11.49
C GLU A 8 9.93 -9.69 -12.73
N LEU A 9 8.64 -9.40 -12.54
CA LEU A 9 7.72 -9.18 -13.67
C LEU A 9 8.18 -7.99 -14.53
N ALA A 10 8.55 -6.88 -13.91
CA ALA A 10 9.08 -5.72 -14.63
C ALA A 10 10.39 -6.04 -15.37
N ALA A 11 11.30 -6.79 -14.74
CA ALA A 11 12.56 -7.23 -15.33
C ALA A 11 12.36 -8.14 -16.56
N ARG A 12 11.27 -8.92 -16.59
CA ARG A 12 10.88 -9.76 -17.74
C ARG A 12 10.15 -9.00 -18.84
N GLY A 13 10.01 -7.67 -18.71
CA GLY A 13 9.43 -6.80 -19.73
C GLY A 13 7.94 -6.52 -19.58
N HIS A 14 7.31 -6.95 -18.49
CA HIS A 14 5.92 -6.57 -18.21
C HIS A 14 5.85 -5.13 -17.70
N GLN A 15 4.78 -4.40 -18.04
CA GLN A 15 4.46 -3.12 -17.41
C GLN A 15 3.76 -3.39 -16.07
N VAL A 16 4.34 -2.89 -14.98
CA VAL A 16 3.88 -3.18 -13.63
C VAL A 16 3.61 -1.86 -12.91
N ASP A 17 2.35 -1.62 -12.59
CA ASP A 17 1.93 -0.54 -11.67
C ASP A 17 1.87 -1.14 -10.26
N VAL A 18 2.66 -0.61 -9.32
CA VAL A 18 2.63 -1.02 -7.91
C VAL A 18 2.10 0.12 -7.06
N ILE A 19 0.99 -0.14 -6.37
CA ILE A 19 0.40 0.80 -5.42
C ILE A 19 0.93 0.47 -4.03
N ASN A 20 1.62 1.41 -3.38
CA ASN A 20 2.19 1.19 -2.05
C ASN A 20 2.37 2.48 -1.26
N HIS A 21 2.81 2.33 0.00
CA HIS A 21 3.11 3.43 0.91
C HIS A 21 4.61 3.80 0.94
N PHE A 22 5.48 2.95 0.37
CA PHE A 22 6.92 3.00 0.53
C PHE A 22 7.60 3.09 -0.85
N PRO A 23 7.96 4.29 -1.31
CA PRO A 23 8.57 4.46 -2.62
C PRO A 23 9.89 3.68 -2.75
N GLN A 24 10.15 3.19 -3.97
CA GLN A 24 11.45 2.66 -4.34
C GLN A 24 12.52 3.75 -4.25
N LYS A 25 13.72 3.37 -3.78
CA LYS A 25 14.86 4.28 -3.68
C LYS A 25 15.46 4.63 -5.04
N SER A 26 15.31 3.74 -6.03
CA SER A 26 15.84 3.89 -7.37
C SER A 26 14.77 3.48 -8.39
N PRO A 27 14.65 4.19 -9.52
CA PRO A 27 13.72 3.81 -10.58
C PRO A 27 14.09 2.45 -11.17
N ILE A 28 13.06 1.67 -11.53
CA ILE A 28 13.20 0.36 -12.18
C ILE A 28 12.47 0.44 -13.52
N PRO A 29 13.08 0.01 -14.64
CA PRO A 29 12.41 -0.02 -15.94
C PRO A 29 11.10 -0.82 -15.89
N ASN A 30 10.06 -0.33 -16.58
CA ASN A 30 8.71 -0.92 -16.63
C ASN A 30 8.00 -1.08 -15.27
N TYR A 31 8.53 -0.47 -14.20
CA TYR A 31 7.95 -0.48 -12.87
C TYR A 31 7.50 0.94 -12.53
N ARG A 32 6.19 1.16 -12.53
CA ARG A 32 5.59 2.41 -12.09
C ARG A 32 5.22 2.30 -10.63
N ASP A 33 5.87 3.12 -9.82
CA ASP A 33 5.59 3.22 -8.40
C ASP A 33 4.50 4.26 -8.14
N ILE A 34 3.35 3.83 -7.64
CA ILE A 34 2.18 4.66 -7.35
C ILE A 34 2.07 4.79 -5.84
N VAL A 35 2.65 5.86 -5.30
CA VAL A 35 2.68 6.08 -3.87
C VAL A 35 1.34 6.66 -3.40
N VAL A 36 0.68 5.94 -2.50
CA VAL A 36 -0.53 6.39 -1.80
C VAL A 36 -0.16 6.45 -0.32
N PRO A 37 0.34 7.61 0.16
CA PRO A 37 0.69 7.75 1.56
C PRO A 37 -0.61 7.74 2.38
N ASN A 38 -0.64 6.91 3.40
CA ASN A 38 -1.73 6.93 4.36
C ASN A 38 -1.32 7.88 5.47
N VAL A 39 -1.87 9.09 5.43
CA VAL A 39 -1.43 10.22 6.28
C VAL A 39 -1.77 9.96 7.77
N GLU A 40 -2.67 9.01 8.04
CA GLU A 40 -3.24 8.78 9.38
C GLU A 40 -2.99 7.38 9.95
N LEU A 41 -2.40 6.44 9.20
CA LEU A 41 -2.09 5.12 9.77
C LEU A 41 -0.89 5.21 10.71
N PHE A 42 -1.06 4.69 11.93
CA PHE A 42 0.04 4.35 12.82
C PHE A 42 1.05 3.48 12.05
N THR A 43 2.16 4.08 11.63
CA THR A 43 3.23 3.35 10.96
C THR A 43 3.98 2.54 12.01
N THR A 44 3.55 1.30 12.23
CA THR A 44 4.23 0.40 13.16
C THR A 44 5.56 -0.14 12.62
N VAL A 45 5.87 0.18 11.36
CA VAL A 45 7.10 -0.25 10.70
C VAL A 45 8.25 0.66 11.15
N ASN A 46 9.15 0.12 11.98
CA ASN A 46 10.33 0.80 12.52
C ASN A 46 10.05 2.03 13.39
N ASN A 47 8.81 2.23 13.85
CA ASN A 47 8.41 3.40 14.65
C ASN A 47 7.43 3.01 15.77
N VAL A 48 7.81 1.99 16.56
CA VAL A 48 7.03 1.49 17.70
C VAL A 48 7.95 1.36 18.91
N THR A 49 7.53 1.89 20.05
CA THR A 49 8.25 1.74 21.33
C THR A 49 7.73 0.55 22.13
N TYR A 50 8.47 0.14 23.15
CA TYR A 50 8.00 -0.92 24.07
C TYR A 50 6.67 -0.54 24.76
N GLY A 51 6.47 0.73 25.09
CA GLY A 51 5.22 1.22 25.69
C GLY A 51 4.04 1.10 24.72
N ASP A 52 4.26 1.36 23.44
CA ASP A 52 3.24 1.19 22.40
C ASP A 52 2.86 -0.29 22.26
N VAL A 53 3.82 -1.22 22.32
CA VAL A 53 3.52 -2.66 22.28
C VAL A 53 2.72 -3.11 23.51
N GLN A 54 2.98 -2.55 24.70
CA GLN A 54 2.17 -2.87 25.88
C GLN A 54 0.72 -2.38 25.73
N SER A 55 0.50 -1.19 25.16
CA SER A 55 -0.85 -0.64 24.98
C SER A 55 -1.67 -1.44 23.94
N PHE A 56 -1.03 -2.16 23.02
CA PHE A 56 -1.70 -3.08 22.10
C PHE A 56 -2.50 -4.19 22.79
N SER A 57 -2.18 -4.55 24.04
CA SER A 57 -2.99 -5.52 24.82
C SER A 57 -4.27 -4.93 25.40
N THR A 58 -4.40 -3.59 25.36
CA THR A 58 -5.50 -2.84 25.98
C THR A 58 -6.40 -2.12 24.98
N ILE A 59 -6.01 -2.05 23.70
CA ILE A 59 -6.84 -1.48 22.63
C ILE A 59 -8.09 -2.34 22.42
N SER A 60 -9.24 -1.67 22.29
CA SER A 60 -10.49 -2.36 21.97
C SER A 60 -10.48 -2.86 20.53
N LEU A 61 -11.18 -3.96 20.27
CA LEU A 61 -11.38 -4.47 18.92
C LEU A 61 -12.06 -3.44 18.01
N GLU A 62 -12.99 -2.65 18.56
CA GLU A 62 -13.67 -1.58 17.84
C GLU A 62 -12.68 -0.50 17.37
N TYR A 63 -11.83 -0.01 18.28
CA TYR A 63 -10.82 0.98 17.96
C TYR A 63 -9.85 0.43 16.91
N PHE A 64 -9.38 -0.80 17.09
CA PHE A 64 -8.53 -1.47 16.12
C PHE A 64 -9.19 -1.56 14.74
N ALA A 65 -10.46 -1.97 14.67
CA ALA A 65 -11.19 -2.09 13.41
C ALA A 65 -11.41 -0.72 12.72
N GLN A 66 -11.63 0.35 13.49
CA GLN A 66 -11.73 1.70 12.93
C GLN A 66 -10.40 2.17 12.35
N GLU A 67 -9.31 2.04 13.11
CA GLU A 67 -7.99 2.53 12.70
C GLU A 67 -7.38 1.71 11.55
N THR A 68 -7.48 0.38 11.58
CA THR A 68 -6.88 -0.47 10.54
C THR A 68 -7.82 -0.75 9.37
N GLY A 69 -9.13 -0.61 9.57
CA GLY A 69 -10.15 -0.87 8.55
C GLY A 69 -10.65 0.42 7.90
N LEU A 70 -11.47 1.18 8.63
CA LEU A 70 -12.18 2.34 8.08
C LEU A 70 -11.23 3.48 7.67
N ASN A 71 -10.23 3.79 8.48
CA ASN A 71 -9.25 4.82 8.14
C ASN A 71 -8.41 4.41 6.93
N THR A 72 -8.11 3.12 6.75
CA THR A 72 -7.45 2.62 5.53
C THR A 72 -8.27 2.90 4.28
N CYS A 73 -9.60 2.83 4.35
CA CYS A 73 -10.47 3.16 3.20
C CYS A 73 -10.32 4.61 2.72
N LYS A 74 -9.89 5.56 3.57
CA LYS A 74 -9.63 6.94 3.15
C LYS A 74 -8.53 7.03 2.07
N SER A 75 -7.61 6.07 2.03
CA SER A 75 -6.60 6.00 0.95
C SER A 75 -7.21 5.80 -0.44
N LEU A 76 -8.43 5.27 -0.53
CA LEU A 76 -9.15 5.16 -1.79
C LEU A 76 -9.52 6.51 -2.40
N GLU A 77 -9.58 7.56 -1.59
CA GLU A 77 -9.91 8.91 -2.04
C GLU A 77 -8.69 9.67 -2.59
N HIS A 78 -7.48 9.16 -2.37
CA HIS A 78 -6.24 9.78 -2.81
C HIS A 78 -6.21 9.93 -4.34
N PRO A 79 -5.75 11.08 -4.89
CA PRO A 79 -5.77 11.31 -6.34
C PRO A 79 -5.07 10.21 -7.15
N ALA A 80 -3.94 9.69 -6.68
CA ALA A 80 -3.23 8.60 -7.36
C ALA A 80 -4.04 7.29 -7.38
N MET A 81 -4.83 7.02 -6.33
CA MET A 81 -5.72 5.86 -6.32
C MET A 81 -6.92 6.09 -7.24
N LYS A 82 -7.51 7.29 -7.24
CA LYS A 82 -8.58 7.66 -8.17
C LYS A 82 -8.15 7.52 -9.64
N GLU A 83 -6.90 7.87 -9.96
CA GLU A 83 -6.34 7.68 -11.30
C GLU A 83 -6.37 6.20 -11.70
N VAL A 84 -5.88 5.30 -10.84
CA VAL A 84 -5.91 3.85 -11.07
C VAL A 84 -7.34 3.36 -11.23
N LEU A 85 -8.23 3.74 -10.31
CA LEU A 85 -9.64 3.31 -10.30
C LEU A 85 -10.42 3.83 -11.51
N SER A 86 -10.00 4.95 -12.10
CA SER A 86 -10.62 5.53 -13.29
C SER A 86 -10.23 4.82 -14.59
N LYS A 87 -9.23 3.92 -14.56
CA LYS A 87 -8.81 3.18 -15.74
C LYS A 87 -9.95 2.31 -16.26
N LYS A 88 -10.06 2.24 -17.59
CA LYS A 88 -11.09 1.42 -18.25
C LYS A 88 -10.89 -0.06 -17.95
N LYS A 89 -11.99 -0.81 -17.94
CA LYS A 89 -11.96 -2.27 -17.88
C LYS A 89 -11.02 -2.83 -18.97
N GLY A 90 -10.12 -3.74 -18.59
CA GLY A 90 -9.09 -4.29 -19.47
C GLY A 90 -7.78 -3.51 -19.49
N ALA A 91 -7.62 -2.46 -18.67
CA ALA A 91 -6.35 -1.77 -18.50
C ALA A 91 -5.26 -2.60 -17.80
N TYR A 92 -5.65 -3.67 -17.11
CA TYR A 92 -4.74 -4.63 -16.48
C TYR A 92 -5.15 -6.04 -16.86
N ASP A 93 -4.17 -6.85 -17.27
CA ASP A 93 -4.36 -8.28 -17.55
C ASP A 93 -4.43 -9.10 -16.25
N VAL A 94 -3.70 -8.66 -15.22
CA VAL A 94 -3.60 -9.34 -13.92
C VAL A 94 -3.62 -8.29 -12.80
N ILE A 95 -4.38 -8.56 -11.74
CA ILE A 95 -4.38 -7.79 -10.50
C ILE A 95 -3.99 -8.74 -9.37
N VAL A 96 -2.98 -8.36 -8.59
CA VAL A 96 -2.51 -9.11 -7.42
C VAL A 96 -2.77 -8.24 -6.19
N VAL A 97 -3.40 -8.82 -5.16
CA VAL A 97 -3.77 -8.12 -3.93
C VAL A 97 -3.18 -8.88 -2.73
N GLU A 98 -2.73 -8.16 -1.71
CA GLU A 98 -2.26 -8.67 -0.41
C GLU A 98 -3.23 -8.22 0.68
#